data_AF-A0A961KT76-F1
#
_entry.id   AF-A0A961KT76-F1
#
_cell.length_a   1.000
_cell.length_b   1.000
_cell.length_c   1.000
_cell.angle_alpha   90.00
_cell.angle_beta   90.00
_cell.angle_gamma   90.00
#
_symmetry.space_group_name_H-M   'P 1'
#
loop_
_entity.id
_entity.type
_entity.pdbx_description
1 polymer ?
#
loop_
_entity_poly.entity_id
_entity_poly.type
_entity_poly.pdbx_seq_one_letter_code
_entity_poly.pdbx_strand_id
1 'polypeptide(L)'
;LRDLADGPDDMADLLARPEVRAAIAERLAAFAAGSTGSSTRVQRVLLLAEPPDLDRGEVTDKGSINQRAVMAARPEAVAAIYDGGDGVISL
;
A
#
# COMPACT_ATOMS: atom_id res chain seq x y z
N LEU A 1 5.07 -2.82 -13.40
CA LEU A 1 5.66 -2.36 -12.13
C LEU A 1 7.16 -2.60 -12.11
N ARG A 2 7.67 -3.80 -12.38
CA ARG A 2 9.13 -4.03 -12.49
C ARG A 2 9.80 -3.07 -13.48
N ASP A 3 9.20 -2.89 -14.65
CA ASP A 3 9.72 -1.96 -15.67
C ASP A 3 9.60 -0.47 -15.27
N LEU A 4 8.83 -0.16 -14.21
CA LEU A 4 8.72 1.20 -13.64
C LEU A 4 9.62 1.39 -12.42
N ALA A 5 10.26 0.31 -11.95
CA ALA A 5 11.16 0.31 -10.80
C ALA A 5 12.60 0.67 -11.18
N ASP A 6 12.92 0.75 -12.47
CA ASP A 6 14.22 1.24 -12.94
C ASP A 6 14.39 2.72 -12.54
N GLY A 7 15.52 3.07 -11.92
CA GLY A 7 15.82 4.41 -11.40
C GLY A 7 16.43 4.35 -10.00
N PRO A 8 16.51 5.48 -9.26
CA PRO A 8 17.17 5.54 -7.96
C PRO A 8 16.75 4.42 -7.00
N ASP A 9 17.72 3.95 -6.21
CA ASP A 9 17.57 2.87 -5.23
C ASP A 9 16.67 3.25 -4.04
N ASP A 10 16.22 4.51 -3.94
CA ASP A 10 15.36 4.99 -2.87
C ASP A 10 13.88 4.67 -3.11
N MET A 11 13.29 3.95 -2.16
CA MET A 11 11.90 3.49 -2.24
C MET A 11 10.91 4.65 -2.14
N ALA A 12 11.18 5.69 -1.36
CA ALA A 12 10.26 6.82 -1.22
C ALA A 12 10.15 7.59 -2.53
N ASP A 13 11.29 7.86 -3.18
CA ASP A 13 11.33 8.48 -4.51
C ASP A 13 10.60 7.65 -5.55
N LEU A 14 10.79 6.32 -5.55
CA LEU A 14 10.08 5.42 -6.46
C LEU A 14 8.55 5.48 -6.26
N LEU A 15 8.09 5.41 -5.01
CA LEU A 15 6.66 5.43 -4.70
C LEU A 15 6.00 6.79 -4.97
N ALA A 16 6.78 7.88 -4.95
CA ALA A 16 6.31 9.21 -5.29
C ALA A 16 6.09 9.42 -6.80
N ARG A 17 6.68 8.59 -7.67
CA ARG A 17 6.62 8.79 -9.13
C ARG A 17 5.19 8.69 -9.67
N PRO A 18 4.74 9.66 -10.49
CA PRO A 18 3.39 9.65 -11.07
C PRO A 18 3.05 8.36 -11.82
N GLU A 19 3.99 7.82 -12.60
CA GLU A 19 3.82 6.60 -13.38
C GLU A 19 3.64 5.36 -12.51
N VAL A 20 4.33 5.27 -11.37
CA VAL A 20 4.17 4.17 -10.40
C VAL A 20 2.80 4.27 -9.74
N ARG A 21 2.42 5.48 -9.28
CA ARG A 21 1.11 5.71 -8.64
C ARG A 21 -0.04 5.45 -9.61
N ALA A 22 0.07 5.88 -10.87
CA ALA A 22 -0.91 5.62 -11.91
C ALA A 22 -1.06 4.12 -12.18
N ALA A 23 0.06 3.39 -12.35
CA ALA A 23 0.04 1.95 -12.60
C ALA A 23 -0.59 1.17 -11.43
N ILE A 24 -0.40 1.63 -10.18
CA ILE A 24 -1.06 1.05 -9.00
C ILE A 24 -2.56 1.36 -9.00
N ALA A 25 -2.95 2.60 -9.28
CA ALA A 25 -4.35 3.02 -9.37
C ALA A 25 -5.12 2.20 -10.42
N GLU A 26 -4.57 2.02 -11.61
CA GLU A 26 -5.17 1.21 -12.69
C GLU A 26 -5.40 -0.23 -12.25
N ARG A 27 -4.42 -0.84 -11.58
CA ARG A 27 -4.52 -2.22 -11.09
C ARG A 27 -5.56 -2.36 -9.99
N LEU A 28 -5.66 -1.37 -9.10
CA LEU A 28 -6.67 -1.34 -8.06
C LEU A 28 -8.07 -1.17 -8.66
N ALA A 29 -8.24 -0.31 -9.66
CA ALA A 29 -9.50 -0.15 -10.37
C ALA A 29 -9.93 -1.46 -11.03
N ALA A 30 -9.00 -2.14 -11.71
CA ALA A 30 -9.26 -3.45 -12.32
C ALA A 30 -9.63 -4.52 -11.29
N PHE A 31 -8.94 -4.55 -10.13
CA PHE A 31 -9.29 -5.46 -9.04
C PHE A 31 -10.69 -5.17 -8.46
N ALA A 32 -10.98 -3.90 -8.18
CA ALA A 32 -12.28 -3.48 -7.64
C ALA A 32 -13.43 -3.73 -8.62
N ALA A 33 -13.19 -3.67 -9.94
CA ALA A 33 -14.19 -4.04 -10.94
C ALA A 33 -14.65 -5.51 -10.83
N GLY A 34 -13.78 -6.41 -10.35
CA GLY A 34 -14.10 -7.81 -10.09
C GLY A 34 -14.75 -8.09 -8.73
N SER A 35 -14.77 -7.14 -7.81
CA SER A 35 -15.34 -7.32 -6.46
C SER A 35 -16.88 -7.26 -6.47
N THR A 36 -17.54 -8.38 -6.19
CA THR A 36 -19.01 -8.51 -6.19
C THR A 36 -19.69 -8.05 -4.90
N GLY A 37 -18.92 -7.74 -3.85
CA GLY A 37 -19.43 -7.28 -2.55
C GLY A 37 -18.64 -6.09 -2.02
N SER A 38 -19.24 -5.31 -1.10
CA SER A 38 -18.58 -4.17 -0.46
C SER A 38 -17.42 -4.59 0.44
N SER A 39 -17.52 -5.76 1.08
CA SER A 39 -16.47 -6.31 1.96
C SER A 39 -15.20 -6.76 1.22
N THR A 40 -15.26 -6.95 -0.09
CA THR A 40 -14.13 -7.38 -0.93
C THR A 40 -13.63 -6.29 -1.86
N ARG A 41 -14.16 -5.06 -1.73
CA ARG A 41 -13.79 -3.92 -2.56
C ARG A 41 -12.76 -3.04 -1.85
N VAL A 42 -11.55 -3.00 -2.40
CA VAL A 42 -10.49 -2.09 -1.95
C VAL A 42 -10.67 -0.74 -2.64
N GLN A 43 -11.01 0.31 -1.89
CA GLN A 43 -11.24 1.66 -2.44
C GLN A 43 -10.05 2.61 -2.29
N ARG A 44 -9.14 2.30 -1.36
CA ARG A 44 -7.99 3.15 -1.06
C ARG A 44 -6.77 2.31 -0.74
N VAL A 45 -5.60 2.82 -1.10
CA VAL A 45 -4.31 2.31 -0.63
C VAL A 45 -3.40 3.46 -0.22
N LEU A 46 -2.55 3.20 0.76
CA LEU A 46 -1.43 4.07 1.12
C LEU A 46 -0.13 3.31 0.82
N LEU A 47 0.79 3.94 0.10
CA LEU A 47 2.09 3.35 -0.22
C LEU A 47 3.08 3.69 0.89
N LEU A 48 3.71 2.67 1.47
CA LEU A 48 4.70 2.82 2.53
C LEU A 48 6.07 2.44 1.98
N ALA A 49 7.06 3.33 2.14
CA ALA A 49 8.43 3.08 1.73
C ALA A 49 9.15 2.11 2.68
N GLU A 50 8.78 2.15 3.96
CA GLU A 50 9.30 1.23 4.97
C GLU A 50 8.64 -0.14 4.83
N PRO A 51 9.42 -1.23 4.69
CA PRO A 51 8.87 -2.57 4.64
C PRO A 51 8.29 -3.00 6.01
N PRO A 52 7.44 -4.05 6.04
CA PRO A 52 7.00 -4.66 7.28
C PRO A 52 8.18 -5.13 8.15
N ASP A 53 8.11 -4.86 9.44
CA ASP A 53 9.17 -5.14 10.41
C ASP A 53 8.92 -6.48 11.14
N LEU A 54 9.91 -7.38 11.06
CA LEU A 54 9.88 -8.70 11.70
C LEU A 54 10.00 -8.61 13.23
N ASP A 55 10.83 -7.70 13.74
CA ASP A 55 11.07 -7.51 15.17
C ASP A 55 9.84 -6.91 15.87
N ARG A 56 9.09 -6.07 15.15
CA ARG A 56 7.77 -5.56 15.58
C ARG A 56 6.63 -6.56 15.37
N GLY A 57 6.92 -7.72 14.76
CA GLY A 57 5.95 -8.78 14.49
C GLY A 57 4.89 -8.44 13.45
N GLU A 58 5.17 -7.46 12.57
CA GLU A 58 4.30 -7.07 11.45
C GLU A 58 4.24 -8.13 10.35
N VAL A 59 5.32 -8.89 10.21
CA VAL A 59 5.47 -10.01 9.29
C VAL A 59 5.98 -11.24 10.05
N THR A 60 5.60 -12.43 9.61
CA THR A 60 6.12 -13.69 10.17
C THR A 60 7.40 -14.12 9.45
N ASP A 61 8.11 -15.08 10.04
CA ASP A 61 9.23 -15.78 9.40
C ASP A 61 8.85 -16.41 8.04
N LYS A 62 7.57 -16.78 7.86
CA LYS A 62 6.98 -17.33 6.64
C LYS A 62 6.47 -16.26 5.67
N GLY A 63 6.67 -14.97 5.98
CA GLY A 63 6.29 -13.85 5.12
C GLY A 63 4.81 -13.47 5.16
N SER A 64 4.01 -14.02 6.09
CA SER A 64 2.60 -13.61 6.25
C SER A 64 2.50 -12.32 7.07
N ILE A 65 1.57 -11.44 6.68
CA ILE A 65 1.34 -10.18 7.38
C ILE A 65 0.43 -10.39 8.60
N ASN A 66 0.89 -9.88 9.75
CA ASN A 66 0.10 -9.78 10.96
C ASN A 66 -0.60 -8.42 11.00
N GLN A 67 -1.83 -8.38 10.47
CA GLN A 67 -2.61 -7.14 10.36
C GLN A 67 -2.76 -6.41 11.70
N ARG A 68 -2.97 -7.16 12.80
CA ARG A 68 -3.13 -6.56 14.13
C ARG A 68 -1.85 -5.86 14.59
N ALA A 69 -0.68 -6.45 14.32
CA ALA A 69 0.59 -5.82 14.64
C ALA A 69 0.85 -4.60 13.76
N VAL A 70 0.62 -4.68 12.44
CA VAL A 70 0.77 -3.53 11.52
C VAL A 70 -0.08 -2.35 11.96
N MET A 71 -1.38 -2.57 12.24
CA MET A 71 -2.28 -1.49 12.66
C MET A 71 -1.85 -0.86 13.99
N ALA A 72 -1.35 -1.66 14.94
CA ALA A 72 -0.85 -1.16 16.21
C ALA A 72 0.49 -0.42 16.07
N ALA A 73 1.35 -0.87 15.16
CA ALA A 73 2.67 -0.33 14.93
C ALA A 73 2.68 0.92 14.06
N ARG A 74 1.65 1.13 13.22
CA ARG A 74 1.55 2.22 12.24
C ARG A 74 0.23 3.01 12.34
N PRO A 75 -0.12 3.54 13.52
CA PRO A 75 -1.39 4.24 13.72
C PRO A 75 -1.56 5.45 12.80
N GLU A 76 -0.49 6.15 12.47
CA GLU A 76 -0.52 7.32 11.56
C GLU A 76 -0.88 6.92 10.12
N ALA A 77 -0.35 5.80 9.63
CA ALA A 77 -0.70 5.27 8.32
C ALA A 77 -2.18 4.86 8.25
N VAL A 78 -2.70 4.28 9.34
CA VAL A 78 -4.12 3.95 9.47
C VAL A 78 -4.98 5.21 9.47
N ALA A 79 -4.60 6.25 10.22
CA ALA A 79 -5.32 7.52 10.19
C ALA A 79 -5.32 8.13 8.78
N ALA A 80 -4.15 8.20 8.14
CA ALA A 80 -4.00 8.78 6.81
C ALA A 80 -4.87 8.11 5.74
N ILE A 81 -4.98 6.77 5.73
CA ILE A 81 -5.82 6.07 4.75
C ILE A 81 -7.33 6.33 4.96
N TYR A 82 -7.75 6.60 6.20
CA TYR A 82 -9.14 6.99 6.49
C TYR A 82 -9.41 8.45 6.15
N ASP A 83 -8.47 9.35 6.42
CA ASP A 83 -8.57 10.77 6.12
C ASP A 83 -8.50 11.05 4.61
N GLY A 84 -7.86 10.17 3.83
CA GLY A 84 -7.69 10.34 2.39
C GLY A 84 -6.72 11.45 2.02
N GLY A 85 -5.75 11.73 2.91
CA GLY A 85 -4.74 12.77 2.73
C GLY A 85 -3.64 12.39 1.72
N ASP A 86 -2.55 13.17 1.74
CA ASP A 86 -1.43 13.00 0.82
C ASP A 86 -0.83 11.58 0.85
N GLY A 87 -0.43 11.09 -0.32
CA GLY A 87 0.11 9.74 -0.49
C GLY A 87 -0.94 8.64 -0.68
N VAL A 88 -2.20 8.86 -0.30
CA VAL A 88 -3.30 7.91 -0.54
C VAL A 88 -3.70 7.92 -2.01
N ILE A 89 -3.88 6.73 -2.58
CA ILE A 89 -4.49 6.51 -3.89
C ILE A 89 -5.92 6.05 -3.63
N SER A 90 -6.90 6.80 -4.12
CA SER A 90 -8.34 6.47 -4.03
C SER A 90 -8.90 6.12 -5.39
N LEU A 91 -9.84 5.17 -5.42
CA LEU A 91 -10.65 4.81 -6.58
C LEU A 91 -11.95 5.63 -6.67
#